data_AF-C0W3W3-F1
#
_entry.id   AF-C0W3W3-F1
#
_cell.length_a   1.000
_cell.length_b   1.000
_cell.length_c   1.000
_cell.angle_alpha   90.00
_cell.angle_beta   90.00
_cell.angle_gamma   90.00
#
_symmetry.space_group_name_H-M   'P 1'
#
loop_
_entity.id
_entity.type
_entity.pdbx_description
1 polymer ?
#
loop_
_entity_poly.entity_id
_entity_poly.type
_entity_poly.pdbx_seq_one_letter_code
_entity_poly.pdbx_strand_id
1 'polypeptide(L)'
;MVVLAVVGGAAGAILFLVKGSEPGSGSESSSEVSVSAPADESEAAAGSEQDSEAEESEAPEATKGAGSSMDDPLDPSQPVTFKAGEFDDDPQASIDVTLGAVEWNANESIKAAYDAQGYSEGYKDPGEGKVYMRVPVTITYHGSGQLSSFELEMDYVKDGNTHTTESVFLDDEFDLQDMPRDGGSASGYYTYVINASDANSGVFAASAFSSRYDGTGEVYIQAK
;
A
#
# COMPACT_ATOMS: atom_id res chain seq x y z
N MET A 1 57.40 -17.22 -17.07
CA MET A 1 56.77 -16.92 -18.37
C MET A 1 55.28 -17.17 -18.24
N VAL A 2 54.46 -16.12 -18.21
CA VAL A 2 53.25 -15.96 -19.05
C VAL A 2 53.07 -14.44 -19.20
N VAL A 3 52.83 -14.05 -20.45
CA VAL A 3 52.80 -12.68 -20.97
C VAL A 3 51.36 -12.17 -20.95
N LEU A 4 51.18 -10.90 -20.58
CA LEU A 4 49.92 -10.16 -20.70
C LEU A 4 49.66 -9.83 -22.18
N ALA A 5 48.50 -10.20 -22.71
CA ALA A 5 48.05 -9.80 -24.04
C ALA A 5 46.69 -9.10 -23.93
N VAL A 6 46.66 -7.82 -24.29
CA VAL A 6 45.47 -6.99 -24.46
C VAL A 6 45.29 -6.72 -25.95
N VAL A 7 44.19 -7.22 -26.52
CA VAL A 7 43.59 -6.91 -27.83
C VAL A 7 42.10 -7.28 -27.66
N GLY A 8 41.04 -6.54 -28.00
CA GLY A 8 40.78 -5.32 -28.77
C GLY A 8 39.40 -5.46 -29.46
N GLY A 9 38.53 -4.43 -29.42
CA GLY A 9 37.31 -4.26 -30.24
C GLY A 9 36.01 -4.80 -29.62
N ALA A 10 34.82 -4.17 -29.72
CA ALA A 10 34.36 -3.05 -30.55
C ALA A 10 33.22 -2.29 -29.83
N ALA A 11 33.24 -0.96 -29.93
CA ALA A 11 32.16 -0.07 -29.52
C ALA A 11 31.20 0.14 -30.71
N GLY A 12 29.90 -0.07 -30.48
CA GLY A 12 28.83 0.25 -31.43
C GLY A 12 27.97 1.38 -30.90
N ALA A 13 28.30 2.62 -31.28
CA ALA A 13 27.45 3.79 -31.09
C ALA A 13 26.61 3.99 -32.35
N ILE A 14 25.28 4.00 -32.21
CA ILE A 14 24.37 4.36 -33.31
C ILE A 14 24.16 5.88 -33.25
N LEU A 15 24.72 6.56 -34.25
CA LEU A 15 24.57 7.99 -34.51
C LEU A 15 23.38 8.18 -35.47
N PHE A 16 22.27 8.77 -35.00
CA PHE A 16 21.24 9.28 -35.90
C PHE A 16 21.60 10.69 -36.37
N LEU A 17 21.85 10.81 -37.66
CA LEU A 17 22.03 12.06 -38.40
C LEU A 17 20.69 12.81 -38.49
N VAL A 18 20.57 13.92 -37.76
CA VAL A 18 19.61 14.99 -38.08
C VAL A 18 20.23 15.87 -39.16
N LYS A 19 19.61 15.91 -40.33
CA LYS A 19 19.89 16.90 -41.39
C LYS A 19 18.55 17.48 -41.82
N GLY A 20 18.32 18.75 -41.50
CA GLY A 20 17.07 19.46 -41.80
C GLY A 20 16.96 19.91 -43.27
N SER A 21 15.72 20.10 -43.72
CA SER A 21 15.29 21.00 -44.80
C SER A 21 13.75 21.12 -44.79
N GLU A 22 13.22 22.29 -44.44
CA GLU A 22 11.89 22.80 -44.86
C GLU A 22 12.01 23.42 -46.28
N PRO A 23 10.94 23.87 -46.98
CA PRO A 23 9.49 23.82 -46.73
C PRO A 23 8.67 23.23 -47.92
N GLY A 24 7.39 22.87 -47.73
CA GLY A 24 6.55 22.43 -48.86
C GLY A 24 5.08 22.19 -48.53
N SER A 25 4.25 23.11 -49.03
CA SER A 25 2.79 23.13 -49.00
C SER A 25 2.14 22.03 -49.84
N GLY A 26 1.03 21.45 -49.35
CA GLY A 26 -0.12 21.01 -50.16
C GLY A 26 -0.50 19.53 -50.11
N SER A 27 -1.74 19.28 -49.65
CA SER A 27 -2.75 18.27 -50.07
C SER A 27 -2.31 16.78 -50.12
N GLU A 28 -3.07 15.77 -49.66
CA GLU A 28 -4.50 15.61 -49.43
C GLU A 28 -4.73 14.19 -48.84
N SER A 29 -5.69 14.02 -47.92
CA SER A 29 -6.80 13.05 -48.03
C SER A 29 -7.46 12.80 -46.68
N SER A 30 -8.78 13.02 -46.68
CA SER A 30 -9.72 13.09 -45.58
C SER A 30 -10.02 11.76 -44.87
N SER A 31 -10.47 11.88 -43.62
CA SER A 31 -11.75 11.30 -43.19
C SER A 31 -12.25 12.08 -41.98
N GLU A 32 -13.27 12.92 -42.20
CA GLU A 32 -14.04 13.65 -41.20
C GLU A 32 -15.14 12.75 -40.62
N VAL A 33 -15.39 12.85 -39.31
CA VAL A 33 -16.70 12.51 -38.74
C VAL A 33 -17.33 13.80 -38.21
N SER A 34 -18.44 14.20 -38.84
CA SER A 34 -19.20 15.40 -38.51
C SER A 34 -20.02 15.21 -37.24
N VAL A 35 -20.00 16.25 -36.40
CA VAL A 35 -20.97 16.53 -35.34
C VAL A 35 -22.23 17.17 -35.92
N SER A 36 -23.40 16.93 -35.32
CA SER A 36 -24.53 17.86 -35.37
C SER A 36 -25.49 17.64 -34.19
N ALA A 37 -25.67 18.68 -33.39
CA ALA A 37 -26.84 18.92 -32.55
C ALA A 37 -27.95 19.60 -33.38
N PRO A 38 -29.19 19.62 -32.88
CA PRO A 38 -29.82 20.92 -32.68
C PRO A 38 -30.63 21.02 -31.37
N ALA A 39 -30.80 22.27 -30.91
CA ALA A 39 -31.71 22.70 -29.85
C ALA A 39 -33.01 23.28 -30.45
N ASP A 40 -34.14 23.19 -29.73
CA ASP A 40 -35.05 24.31 -29.42
C ASP A 40 -36.16 23.90 -28.41
N GLU A 41 -36.78 24.91 -27.79
CA GLU A 41 -37.55 24.96 -26.53
C GLU A 41 -39.03 24.49 -26.61
N SER A 42 -39.64 24.15 -25.44
CA SER A 42 -40.71 24.96 -24.80
C SER A 42 -41.71 24.18 -23.90
N GLU A 43 -42.01 24.81 -22.75
CA GLU A 43 -43.20 24.79 -21.87
C GLU A 43 -43.55 23.65 -20.87
N ALA A 44 -43.42 24.03 -19.60
CA ALA A 44 -44.16 23.77 -18.35
C ALA A 44 -45.38 22.82 -18.28
N ALA A 45 -45.44 22.03 -17.20
CA ALA A 45 -46.64 21.85 -16.36
C ALA A 45 -46.27 21.37 -14.93
N ALA A 46 -47.06 21.82 -13.96
CA ALA A 46 -46.86 21.76 -12.52
C ALA A 46 -47.48 20.55 -11.80
N GLY A 47 -47.09 20.36 -10.53
CA GLY A 47 -47.81 19.61 -9.48
C GLY A 47 -47.34 18.16 -9.31
N SER A 48 -47.11 17.61 -8.12
CA SER A 48 -47.73 17.93 -6.83
C SER A 48 -46.84 17.44 -5.68
N GLU A 49 -46.98 18.13 -4.57
CA GLU A 49 -46.40 17.86 -3.25
C GLU A 49 -46.87 16.50 -2.72
N GLN A 50 -45.98 15.75 -2.08
CA GLN A 50 -46.37 14.79 -1.06
C GLN A 50 -45.36 14.80 0.08
N ASP A 51 -45.72 15.58 1.08
CA ASP A 51 -45.28 15.54 2.46
C ASP A 51 -45.45 14.12 3.02
N SER A 52 -44.41 13.57 3.63
CA SER A 52 -44.54 12.39 4.49
C SER A 52 -43.53 12.52 5.62
N GLU A 53 -44.12 12.66 6.79
CA GLU A 53 -43.58 12.97 8.10
C GLU A 53 -42.30 12.21 8.46
N ALA A 54 -41.40 12.93 9.11
CA ALA A 54 -40.22 12.41 9.75
C ALA A 54 -40.61 11.55 10.96
N GLU A 55 -40.35 10.25 10.87
CA GLU A 55 -40.20 9.38 12.04
C GLU A 55 -38.71 9.36 12.41
N GLU A 56 -38.38 10.01 13.52
CA GLU A 56 -37.10 9.91 14.20
C GLU A 56 -36.95 8.48 14.76
N SER A 57 -36.52 7.57 13.89
CA SER A 57 -36.04 6.26 14.30
C SER A 57 -34.60 6.44 14.75
N GLU A 58 -34.35 6.45 16.06
CA GLU A 58 -33.01 6.24 16.59
C GLU A 58 -32.44 4.97 15.95
N ALA A 59 -31.43 5.16 15.09
CA ALA A 59 -30.76 4.06 14.45
C ALA A 59 -30.16 3.16 15.54
N PRO A 60 -30.39 1.84 15.50
CA PRO A 60 -29.69 0.95 16.43
C PRO A 60 -28.20 1.14 16.21
N GLU A 61 -27.42 1.29 17.29
CA GLU A 61 -25.96 1.31 17.19
C GLU A 61 -25.53 0.13 16.32
N ALA A 62 -24.90 0.44 15.19
CA ALA A 62 -24.35 -0.57 14.30
C ALA A 62 -23.43 -1.44 15.16
N THR A 63 -23.81 -2.70 15.36
CA THR A 63 -22.94 -3.68 16.00
C THR A 63 -21.72 -3.81 15.12
N LYS A 64 -20.68 -3.05 15.44
CA LYS A 64 -19.41 -3.07 14.76
C LYS A 64 -18.89 -4.51 14.82
N GLY A 65 -18.65 -5.14 13.65
CA GLY A 65 -18.20 -6.53 13.58
C GLY A 65 -16.81 -6.72 14.19
N ALA A 66 -16.38 -7.97 14.34
CA ALA A 66 -15.02 -8.30 14.78
C ALA A 66 -13.98 -7.53 13.94
N GLY A 67 -12.93 -7.04 14.60
CA GLY A 67 -11.90 -6.19 14.01
C GLY A 67 -12.20 -4.70 14.04
N SER A 68 -13.35 -4.26 14.53
CA SER A 68 -13.71 -2.84 14.51
C SER A 68 -13.25 -2.06 15.76
N SER A 69 -12.66 -2.74 16.74
CA SER A 69 -12.08 -2.13 17.93
C SER A 69 -10.93 -2.96 18.48
N MET A 70 -10.06 -2.34 19.28
CA MET A 70 -8.96 -3.03 19.96
C MET A 70 -9.43 -4.11 20.95
N ASP A 71 -10.65 -3.96 21.49
CA ASP A 71 -11.25 -4.90 22.45
C ASP A 71 -11.86 -6.15 21.79
N ASP A 72 -12.07 -6.11 20.47
CA ASP A 72 -12.58 -7.22 19.67
C ASP A 72 -11.79 -7.34 18.35
N PRO A 73 -10.48 -7.67 18.40
CA PRO A 73 -9.64 -7.73 17.22
C PRO A 73 -9.87 -9.01 16.41
N LEU A 74 -9.55 -8.99 15.11
CA LEU A 74 -9.56 -10.18 14.27
C LEU A 74 -8.47 -11.17 14.68
N ASP A 75 -8.73 -12.46 14.46
CA ASP A 75 -7.70 -13.49 14.60
C ASP A 75 -6.76 -13.46 13.37
N PRO A 76 -5.43 -13.40 13.56
CA PRO A 76 -4.46 -13.28 12.46
C PRO A 76 -4.29 -14.59 11.65
N SER A 77 -4.95 -15.69 12.03
CA SER A 77 -4.84 -16.98 11.32
C SER A 77 -5.52 -17.01 9.96
N GLN A 78 -6.32 -15.99 9.61
CA GLN A 78 -6.97 -15.86 8.31
C GLN A 78 -6.57 -14.54 7.65
N PRO A 79 -6.53 -14.48 6.31
CA PRO A 79 -6.29 -13.23 5.61
C PRO A 79 -7.36 -12.17 5.94
N VAL A 80 -6.92 -10.92 6.04
CA VAL A 80 -7.78 -9.74 6.16
C VAL A 80 -7.84 -9.05 4.81
N THR A 81 -9.03 -8.94 4.24
CA THR A 81 -9.22 -8.27 2.94
C THR A 81 -9.54 -6.79 3.16
N PHE A 82 -8.71 -5.92 2.58
CA PHE A 82 -9.00 -4.49 2.46
C PHE A 82 -9.44 -4.19 1.03
N LYS A 83 -10.44 -3.32 0.89
CA LYS A 83 -10.98 -2.90 -0.41
C LYS A 83 -10.71 -1.43 -0.62
N ALA A 84 -10.40 -1.07 -1.85
CA ALA A 84 -10.35 0.32 -2.27
C ALA A 84 -11.73 0.98 -2.17
N GLY A 85 -11.72 2.28 -1.91
CA GLY A 85 -12.88 3.15 -1.92
C GLY A 85 -13.20 3.69 -3.31
N GLU A 86 -14.35 4.36 -3.44
CA GLU A 86 -14.82 4.95 -4.71
C GLU A 86 -13.84 5.98 -5.30
N PHE A 87 -13.01 6.60 -4.45
CA PHE A 87 -12.10 7.68 -4.82
C PHE A 87 -10.65 7.23 -5.03
N ASP A 88 -10.35 5.95 -4.85
CA ASP A 88 -9.04 5.41 -5.18
C ASP A 88 -8.84 5.30 -6.70
N ASP A 89 -7.58 5.27 -7.14
CA ASP A 89 -7.24 5.17 -8.57
C ASP A 89 -7.86 3.92 -9.23
N ASP A 90 -7.99 2.83 -8.47
CA ASP A 90 -8.76 1.65 -8.84
C ASP A 90 -9.79 1.31 -7.75
N PRO A 91 -11.05 1.76 -7.90
CA PRO A 91 -12.11 1.50 -6.94
C PRO A 91 -12.55 0.04 -6.79
N GLN A 92 -12.06 -0.86 -7.64
CA GLN A 92 -12.35 -2.30 -7.54
C GLN A 92 -11.16 -3.08 -6.97
N ALA A 93 -10.08 -2.40 -6.64
CA ALA A 93 -8.90 -3.03 -6.08
C ALA A 93 -9.17 -3.57 -4.66
N SER A 94 -8.41 -4.61 -4.32
CA SER A 94 -8.33 -5.14 -2.96
C SER A 94 -6.97 -5.75 -2.69
N ILE A 95 -6.61 -5.81 -1.42
CA ILE A 95 -5.47 -6.58 -0.93
C ILE A 95 -5.94 -7.58 0.12
N ASP A 96 -5.47 -8.82 0.00
CA ASP A 96 -5.58 -9.82 1.06
C ASP A 96 -4.28 -9.82 1.86
N VAL A 97 -4.36 -9.48 3.14
CA VAL A 97 -3.20 -9.34 4.04
C VAL A 97 -3.15 -10.52 4.99
N THR A 98 -2.01 -11.20 5.07
CA THR A 98 -1.75 -12.26 6.06
C THR A 98 -0.57 -11.87 6.93
N LEU A 99 -0.71 -12.07 8.25
CA LEU A 99 0.36 -11.85 9.20
C LEU A 99 1.00 -13.18 9.60
N GLY A 100 2.34 -13.21 9.59
CA GLY A 100 3.11 -14.30 10.18
C GLY A 100 3.21 -14.17 11.70
N ALA A 101 3.87 -15.15 12.33
CA ALA A 101 4.15 -15.09 13.76
C ALA A 101 5.08 -13.90 14.08
N VAL A 102 4.69 -13.10 15.08
CA VAL A 102 5.46 -11.91 15.46
C VAL A 102 6.76 -12.31 16.15
N GLU A 103 7.86 -11.74 15.69
CA GLU A 103 9.15 -11.78 16.40
C GLU A 103 9.21 -10.61 17.38
N TRP A 104 8.79 -10.87 18.62
CA TRP A 104 8.66 -9.85 19.66
C TRP A 104 9.97 -9.23 20.17
N ASN A 105 11.10 -9.91 19.94
CA ASN A 105 12.42 -9.36 20.21
C ASN A 105 13.38 -9.77 19.09
N ALA A 106 13.50 -8.88 18.11
CA ALA A 106 14.26 -9.05 16.89
C ALA A 106 15.64 -8.36 16.94
N ASN A 107 16.14 -7.98 18.12
CA ASN A 107 17.42 -7.26 18.22
C ASN A 107 18.58 -8.05 17.61
N GLU A 108 18.66 -9.35 17.92
CA GLU A 108 19.72 -10.22 17.40
C GLU A 108 19.54 -10.51 15.90
N SER A 109 18.31 -10.73 15.45
CA SER A 109 18.02 -11.05 14.04
C SER A 109 18.24 -9.84 13.13
N ILE A 110 17.79 -8.65 13.51
CA ILE A 110 18.05 -7.40 12.76
C ILE A 110 19.55 -7.11 12.73
N LYS A 111 20.25 -7.26 13.87
CA LYS A 111 21.71 -7.07 13.89
C LYS A 111 22.40 -8.04 12.92
N ALA A 112 22.02 -9.30 12.94
CA ALA A 112 22.57 -10.32 12.04
C ALA A 112 22.24 -10.03 10.57
N ALA A 113 21.05 -9.51 10.27
CA ALA A 113 20.63 -9.14 8.92
C ALA A 113 21.49 -7.99 8.36
N TYR A 114 21.72 -6.94 9.15
CA TYR A 114 22.65 -5.86 8.76
C TYR A 114 24.08 -6.37 8.52
N ASP A 115 24.56 -7.26 9.38
CA ASP A 115 25.89 -7.86 9.23
C ASP A 115 25.96 -8.70 7.94
N ALA A 116 24.92 -9.48 7.63
CA ALA A 116 24.83 -10.30 6.41
C ALA A 116 24.76 -9.48 5.12
N GLN A 117 24.09 -8.33 5.15
CA GLN A 117 24.03 -7.37 4.03
C GLN A 117 25.34 -6.59 3.85
N GLY A 118 26.30 -6.72 4.77
CA GLY A 118 27.56 -5.96 4.75
C GLY A 118 27.38 -4.50 5.21
N TYR A 119 26.32 -4.21 5.95
CA TYR A 119 25.97 -2.87 6.44
C TYR A 119 25.82 -2.82 7.97
N SER A 120 26.77 -3.44 8.69
CA SER A 120 26.78 -3.56 10.15
C SER A 120 26.63 -2.23 10.92
N GLU A 121 27.17 -1.14 10.37
CA GLU A 121 27.08 0.21 10.94
C GLU A 121 25.66 0.82 10.87
N GLY A 122 24.80 0.24 10.03
CA GLY A 122 23.39 0.59 9.90
C GLY A 122 22.55 0.18 11.12
N TYR A 123 22.95 -0.89 11.81
CA TYR A 123 22.27 -1.31 13.05
C TYR A 123 22.37 -0.21 14.12
N LYS A 124 21.24 0.05 14.77
CA LYS A 124 21.14 0.92 15.95
C LYS A 124 20.55 0.11 17.08
N ASP A 125 21.10 0.25 18.28
CA ASP A 125 20.50 -0.35 19.45
C ASP A 125 19.19 0.39 19.78
N PRO A 126 18.07 -0.31 20.04
CA PRO A 126 16.78 0.34 20.29
C PRO A 126 16.76 1.12 21.63
N GLY A 127 17.76 0.91 22.50
CA GLY A 127 17.89 1.57 23.79
C GLY A 127 17.42 0.70 24.96
N GLU A 128 17.71 1.17 26.18
CA GLU A 128 17.41 0.44 27.41
C GLU A 128 15.91 0.16 27.56
N GLY A 129 15.57 -1.10 27.84
CA GLY A 129 14.19 -1.55 28.02
C GLY A 129 13.38 -1.69 26.73
N LYS A 130 13.97 -1.41 25.57
CA LYS A 130 13.32 -1.47 24.26
C LYS A 130 13.84 -2.62 23.41
N VAL A 131 12.99 -3.07 22.50
CA VAL A 131 13.31 -4.12 21.53
C VAL A 131 12.76 -3.74 20.18
N TYR A 132 13.41 -4.24 19.13
CA TYR A 132 12.79 -4.34 17.84
C TYR A 132 11.73 -5.45 17.85
N MET A 133 10.59 -5.18 17.25
CA MET A 133 9.57 -6.17 16.94
C MET A 133 9.46 -6.27 15.42
N ARG A 134 9.47 -7.48 14.86
CA ARG A 134 9.24 -7.71 13.43
C ARG A 134 7.97 -8.50 13.19
N VAL A 135 7.19 -8.03 12.22
CA VAL A 135 5.93 -8.64 11.81
C VAL A 135 6.06 -9.08 10.37
N PRO A 136 6.12 -10.39 10.08
CA PRO A 136 6.08 -10.87 8.70
C PRO A 136 4.71 -10.56 8.10
N VAL A 137 4.69 -9.94 6.93
CA VAL A 137 3.46 -9.62 6.20
C VAL A 137 3.55 -10.18 4.79
N THR A 138 2.48 -10.84 4.36
CA THR A 138 2.26 -11.24 2.98
C THR A 138 0.99 -10.58 2.47
N ILE A 139 1.06 -9.99 1.28
CA ILE A 139 -0.10 -9.47 0.58
C ILE A 139 -0.35 -10.23 -0.73
N THR A 140 -1.60 -10.31 -1.15
CA THR A 140 -2.00 -10.62 -2.53
C THR A 140 -2.85 -9.49 -3.06
N TYR A 141 -2.49 -8.94 -4.22
CA TYR A 141 -3.16 -7.80 -4.82
C TYR A 141 -4.13 -8.24 -5.93
N HIS A 142 -5.34 -7.70 -5.92
CA HIS A 142 -6.32 -7.84 -6.97
C HIS A 142 -6.71 -6.45 -7.44
N GLY A 143 -6.40 -6.10 -8.68
CA GLY A 143 -6.60 -4.75 -9.19
C GLY A 143 -5.73 -4.43 -10.39
N SER A 144 -5.99 -3.30 -11.02
CA SER A 144 -5.24 -2.79 -12.15
C SER A 144 -3.92 -2.14 -11.72
N GLY A 145 -2.98 -2.01 -12.65
CA GLY A 145 -1.70 -1.36 -12.37
C GLY A 145 -0.75 -2.21 -11.53
N GLN A 146 0.10 -1.53 -10.76
CA GLN A 146 0.98 -2.11 -9.74
C GLN A 146 0.58 -1.46 -8.41
N LEU A 147 0.49 -2.25 -7.35
CA LEU A 147 0.21 -1.73 -6.01
C LEU A 147 1.33 -0.78 -5.55
N SER A 148 0.98 0.30 -4.87
CA SER A 148 1.95 1.16 -4.20
C SER A 148 2.51 0.47 -2.94
N SER A 149 3.81 0.58 -2.67
CA SER A 149 4.39 0.04 -1.42
C SER A 149 3.88 0.76 -0.18
N PHE A 150 3.30 1.94 -0.36
CA PHE A 150 2.68 2.73 0.70
C PHE A 150 1.20 2.43 0.87
N GLU A 151 0.62 1.47 0.14
CA GLU A 151 -0.83 1.27 0.17
C GLU A 151 -1.34 0.67 1.48
N LEU A 152 -0.50 -0.10 2.17
CA LEU A 152 -0.79 -0.70 3.47
C LEU A 152 -0.08 0.10 4.57
N GLU A 153 -0.83 0.45 5.59
CA GLU A 153 -0.32 1.01 6.84
C GLU A 153 -0.69 0.06 7.97
N MET A 154 0.26 -0.17 8.87
CA MET A 154 0.04 -1.05 10.01
C MET A 154 0.82 -0.52 11.21
N ASP A 155 0.07 -0.19 12.25
CA ASP A 155 0.57 0.34 13.50
C ASP A 155 0.38 -0.66 14.62
N TYR A 156 1.32 -0.73 15.56
CA TYR A 156 1.12 -1.49 16.78
C TYR A 156 0.51 -0.60 17.87
N VAL A 157 -0.63 -1.01 18.41
CA VAL A 157 -1.37 -0.23 19.40
C VAL A 157 -1.41 -0.93 20.74
N LYS A 158 -1.01 -0.20 21.77
CA LYS A 158 -1.02 -0.65 23.16
C LYS A 158 -1.49 0.48 24.09
N ASP A 159 -2.50 0.18 24.90
CA ASP A 159 -3.08 1.12 25.88
C ASP A 159 -3.49 2.47 25.25
N GLY A 160 -4.02 2.41 24.02
CA GLY A 160 -4.41 3.58 23.24
C GLY A 160 -3.25 4.39 22.65
N ASN A 161 -2.00 3.95 22.79
CA ASN A 161 -0.83 4.57 22.18
C ASN A 161 -0.37 3.78 20.96
N THR A 162 0.06 4.52 19.95
CA THR A 162 0.54 3.99 18.67
C THR A 162 2.07 3.90 18.65
N HIS A 163 2.56 2.77 18.17
CA HIS A 163 3.93 2.56 17.71
C HIS A 163 3.90 2.40 16.20
N THR A 164 4.39 3.42 15.50
CA THR A 164 4.53 3.38 14.04
C THR A 164 5.72 2.53 13.63
N THR A 165 5.76 2.14 12.37
CA THR A 165 6.90 1.41 11.80
C THR A 165 8.20 2.22 11.96
N GLU A 166 9.27 1.53 12.31
CA GLU A 166 10.62 2.07 12.40
C GLU A 166 11.28 1.94 11.03
N SER A 167 11.92 3.01 10.57
CA SER A 167 12.69 2.96 9.33
C SER A 167 14.00 2.20 9.54
N VAL A 168 13.99 0.91 9.22
CA VAL A 168 15.21 0.10 9.07
C VAL A 168 15.48 -0.12 7.58
N PHE A 169 16.75 -0.29 7.22
CA PHE A 169 17.21 -0.40 5.83
C PHE A 169 17.68 -1.82 5.52
N LEU A 170 16.81 -2.80 5.78
CA LEU A 170 17.04 -4.20 5.47
C LEU A 170 16.31 -4.55 4.18
N ASP A 171 16.89 -5.42 3.36
CA ASP A 171 16.36 -5.79 2.05
C ASP A 171 15.04 -6.58 2.10
N ASP A 172 14.64 -7.05 3.27
CA ASP A 172 13.41 -7.78 3.55
C ASP A 172 12.29 -6.91 4.18
N GLU A 173 12.50 -5.59 4.34
CA GLU A 173 11.41 -4.69 4.74
C GLU A 173 10.35 -4.60 3.63
N PHE A 174 9.08 -4.56 4.04
CA PHE A 174 7.93 -4.68 3.14
C PHE A 174 7.90 -3.56 2.08
N ASP A 175 8.22 -2.33 2.47
CA ASP A 175 8.22 -1.16 1.59
C ASP A 175 9.37 -1.16 0.57
N LEU A 176 10.36 -2.06 0.75
CA LEU A 176 11.48 -2.28 -0.14
C LEU A 176 11.28 -3.47 -1.09
N GLN A 177 10.16 -4.19 -0.98
CA GLN A 177 9.86 -5.33 -1.85
C GLN A 177 9.32 -4.90 -3.21
N ASP A 178 9.50 -5.78 -4.21
CA ASP A 178 8.85 -5.63 -5.51
C ASP A 178 7.33 -5.76 -5.36
N MET A 179 6.62 -4.64 -5.47
CA MET A 179 5.17 -4.63 -5.29
C MET A 179 4.42 -5.34 -6.42
N PRO A 180 3.33 -6.07 -6.08
CA PRO A 180 2.65 -6.93 -7.04
C PRO A 180 1.78 -6.15 -8.02
N ARG A 181 1.53 -6.78 -9.17
CA ARG A 181 0.41 -6.48 -10.07
C ARG A 181 -0.73 -7.46 -9.80
N ASP A 182 -1.85 -7.32 -10.51
CA ASP A 182 -3.02 -8.20 -10.39
C ASP A 182 -2.68 -9.69 -10.26
N GLY A 183 -3.20 -10.34 -9.22
CA GLY A 183 -2.99 -11.75 -8.89
C GLY A 183 -1.60 -12.08 -8.34
N GLY A 184 -0.71 -11.10 -8.20
CA GLY A 184 0.63 -11.25 -7.62
C GLY A 184 0.65 -11.09 -6.10
N SER A 185 1.77 -11.46 -5.49
CA SER A 185 2.01 -11.32 -4.06
C SER A 185 3.36 -10.66 -3.76
N ALA A 186 3.45 -9.97 -2.63
CA ALA A 186 4.70 -9.51 -2.04
C ALA A 186 4.75 -9.95 -0.57
N SER A 187 5.95 -10.12 -0.03
CA SER A 187 6.16 -10.48 1.37
C SER A 187 7.40 -9.82 1.92
N GLY A 188 7.31 -9.31 3.14
CA GLY A 188 8.41 -8.66 3.83
C GLY A 188 8.05 -8.44 5.30
N TYR A 189 8.76 -7.55 5.95
CA TYR A 189 8.53 -7.22 7.35
C TYR A 189 8.09 -5.78 7.53
N TYR A 190 7.23 -5.57 8.52
CA TYR A 190 7.18 -4.30 9.23
C TYR A 190 7.96 -4.42 10.53
N THR A 191 8.88 -3.48 10.74
CA THR A 191 9.70 -3.40 11.94
C THR A 191 9.23 -2.24 12.83
N TYR A 192 9.26 -2.43 14.16
CA TYR A 192 8.86 -1.44 15.16
C TYR A 192 9.88 -1.39 16.29
N VAL A 193 9.90 -0.29 17.05
CA VAL A 193 10.55 -0.22 18.36
C VAL A 193 9.49 -0.09 19.46
N ILE A 194 9.45 -1.07 20.36
CA ILE A 194 8.49 -1.12 21.48
C ILE A 194 9.22 -1.26 22.82
N ASN A 195 8.54 -0.98 23.94
CA ASN A 195 9.07 -1.43 25.23
C ASN A 195 8.92 -2.95 25.30
N ALA A 196 9.93 -3.64 25.84
CA ALA A 196 9.89 -5.09 25.99
C ALA A 196 8.70 -5.57 26.84
N SER A 197 8.21 -4.73 27.76
CA SER A 197 7.01 -4.99 28.58
C SER A 197 5.72 -5.05 27.78
N ASP A 198 5.70 -4.45 26.60
CA ASP A 198 4.47 -4.26 25.81
C ASP A 198 4.27 -5.44 24.84
N ALA A 199 5.24 -6.34 24.72
CA ALA A 199 5.15 -7.52 23.87
C ALA A 199 3.93 -8.40 24.20
N ASN A 200 3.31 -8.99 23.18
CA ASN A 200 2.15 -9.90 23.29
C ASN A 200 0.90 -9.30 23.96
N SER A 201 0.78 -7.98 24.03
CA SER A 201 -0.28 -7.34 24.84
C SER A 201 -1.10 -6.27 24.11
N GLY A 202 -0.80 -6.02 22.83
CA GLY A 202 -1.48 -5.07 21.96
C GLY A 202 -2.10 -5.72 20.73
N VAL A 203 -2.50 -4.87 19.79
CA VAL A 203 -3.10 -5.24 18.51
C VAL A 203 -2.43 -4.47 17.38
N PHE A 204 -2.57 -4.95 16.14
CA PHE A 204 -2.25 -4.17 14.96
C PHE A 204 -3.48 -3.39 14.50
N ALA A 205 -3.35 -2.08 14.33
CA ALA A 205 -4.31 -1.26 13.60
C ALA A 205 -3.82 -1.17 12.16
N ALA A 206 -4.57 -1.75 11.23
CA ALA A 206 -4.19 -1.82 9.82
C ALA A 206 -5.22 -1.10 8.97
N SER A 207 -4.76 -0.34 7.98
CA SER A 207 -5.60 0.31 6.99
C SER A 207 -4.92 0.25 5.63
N ALA A 208 -5.72 0.35 4.57
CA ALA A 208 -5.18 0.36 3.22
C ALA A 208 -5.96 1.29 2.29
N PHE A 209 -5.36 1.60 1.14
CA PHE A 209 -5.93 2.50 0.15
C PHE A 209 -6.23 3.89 0.73
N SER A 210 -7.15 4.64 0.13
CA SER A 210 -7.57 5.94 0.63
C SER A 210 -8.14 5.92 2.05
N SER A 211 -8.66 4.77 2.52
CA SER A 211 -9.28 4.63 3.85
C SER A 211 -8.32 4.91 5.02
N ARG A 212 -7.01 4.85 4.76
CA ARG A 212 -5.99 5.28 5.73
C ARG A 212 -6.03 6.77 6.05
N TYR A 213 -6.53 7.60 5.13
CA TYR A 213 -6.52 9.06 5.28
C TYR A 213 -7.77 9.62 5.95
N ASP A 214 -8.89 8.90 5.89
CA ASP A 214 -10.17 9.31 6.49
C ASP A 214 -10.54 8.51 7.74
N GLY A 215 -9.78 7.44 8.05
CA GLY A 215 -9.98 6.60 9.23
C GLY A 215 -11.19 5.68 9.15
N THR A 216 -11.83 5.56 7.99
CA THR A 216 -13.09 4.81 7.83
C THR A 216 -12.92 3.33 7.46
N GLY A 217 -11.67 2.85 7.36
CA GLY A 217 -11.35 1.46 7.00
C GLY A 217 -10.27 0.81 7.87
N GLU A 218 -10.00 1.36 9.06
CA GLU A 218 -9.07 0.75 10.01
C GLU A 218 -9.64 -0.56 10.58
N VAL A 219 -8.81 -1.59 10.61
CA VAL A 219 -9.13 -2.92 11.13
C VAL A 219 -8.10 -3.29 12.19
N TYR A 220 -8.59 -3.76 13.34
CA TYR A 220 -7.77 -4.25 14.44
C TYR A 220 -7.55 -5.76 14.32
N ILE A 221 -6.29 -6.18 14.36
CA ILE A 221 -5.86 -7.58 14.23
C ILE A 221 -5.06 -7.95 15.47
N GLN A 222 -5.34 -9.10 16.08
CA GLN A 222 -4.63 -9.54 17.27
C GLN A 222 -3.16 -9.78 16.95
N ALA A 223 -2.25 -9.17 17.71
CA ALA A 223 -0.82 -9.41 17.57
C ALA A 223 -0.45 -10.73 18.28
N LYS A 224 0.09 -11.71 17.55
CA LYS A 224 0.47 -13.04 18.06
C LYS A 224 1.82 -13.50 17.52
#